data_AF-A0A8X7NYV3-F1
#
_entry.id   AF-A0A8X7NYV3-F1
#
_cell.length_a   1.000
_cell.length_b   1.000
_cell.length_c   1.000
_cell.angle_alpha   90.00
_cell.angle_beta   90.00
_cell.angle_gamma   90.00
#
_symmetry.space_group_name_H-M   'P 1'
#
loop_
_entity.id
_entity.type
_entity.pdbx_description
1 polymer ?
#
loop_
_entity_poly.entity_id
_entity_poly.type
_entity_poly.pdbx_seq_one_letter_code
_entity_poly.pdbx_strand_id
1 'polypeptide(L)'
;MDLIDKFSTTVRGVLPLFSTDTDSLIERFKGTTLEAYGSSAKSRLPLPPTSGQWNGMEPNTLLRVLCYRNDESATRFLKKTYNLPKKL
;
A
#
# COMPACT_ATOMS: atom_id res chain seq x y z
N MET A 1 -13.47 19.01 -20.01
CA MET A 1 -12.21 19.21 -19.25
C MET A 1 -12.15 18.32 -18.01
N ASP A 2 -13.29 17.90 -17.48
CA ASP A 2 -13.44 17.23 -16.18
C ASP A 2 -12.75 15.88 -16.05
N LEU A 3 -12.60 15.13 -17.15
CA LEU A 3 -11.94 13.82 -17.12
C LEU A 3 -10.44 13.95 -16.83
N ILE A 4 -9.79 14.94 -17.46
CA ILE A 4 -8.36 15.21 -17.24
C ILE A 4 -8.16 15.67 -15.79
N ASP A 5 -9.02 16.54 -15.28
CA ASP A 5 -8.92 17.04 -13.91
C ASP A 5 -9.11 15.91 -12.87
N LYS A 6 -10.11 15.05 -13.09
CA LYS A 6 -10.36 13.86 -12.26
C LYS A 6 -9.13 12.94 -12.19
N PHE A 7 -8.58 12.54 -13.33
CA PHE A 7 -7.41 11.66 -13.33
C PHE A 7 -6.14 12.37 -12.85
N SER A 8 -6.00 13.67 -13.12
CA SER A 8 -4.88 14.48 -12.61
C SER A 8 -4.87 14.49 -11.09
N THR A 9 -6.04 14.60 -10.45
CA THR A 9 -6.16 14.53 -8.98
C THR A 9 -5.67 13.20 -8.44
N THR A 10 -6.10 12.08 -9.04
CA THR A 10 -5.62 10.73 -8.67
C THR A 10 -4.11 10.61 -8.85
N VAL A 11 -3.58 11.01 -10.01
CA VAL A 11 -2.13 10.92 -10.30
C VAL A 11 -1.32 11.76 -9.33
N ARG A 12 -1.75 12.99 -9.00
CA ARG A 12 -1.08 13.85 -8.00
C ARG A 12 -1.00 13.21 -6.62
N GLY A 13 -1.99 12.39 -6.25
CA GLY A 13 -1.98 11.65 -4.98
C GLY A 13 -1.13 10.39 -4.98
N VAL A 14 -1.01 9.70 -6.12
CA VAL A 14 -0.34 8.39 -6.23
C VAL A 14 1.13 8.53 -6.65
N LEU A 15 1.43 9.44 -7.57
CA LEU A 15 2.78 9.60 -8.11
C LEU A 15 3.86 9.85 -7.03
N PRO A 16 3.60 10.67 -5.98
CA PRO A 16 4.59 10.86 -4.91
C PRO A 16 4.96 9.58 -4.15
N LEU A 17 4.08 8.58 -4.11
CA LEU A 17 4.35 7.30 -3.44
C LEU A 17 5.53 6.55 -4.07
N PHE A 18 5.76 6.74 -5.37
CA PHE A 18 6.90 6.16 -6.06
C PHE A 18 8.23 6.83 -5.69
N SER A 19 8.19 8.06 -5.15
CA SER A 19 9.36 8.80 -4.67
C SER A 19 9.59 8.68 -3.16
N THR A 20 8.56 8.33 -2.37
CA THR A 20 8.70 8.02 -0.94
C THR A 20 9.60 6.81 -0.75
N ASP A 21 10.48 6.78 0.26
CA ASP A 21 11.31 5.61 0.58
C ASP A 21 10.47 4.43 1.10
N THR A 22 11.05 3.24 1.09
CA THR A 22 10.28 2.01 1.33
C THR A 22 9.84 1.87 2.78
N ASP A 23 10.65 2.32 3.74
CA ASP A 23 10.34 2.20 5.16
C ASP A 23 9.23 3.17 5.56
N SER A 24 9.29 4.42 5.08
CA SER A 24 8.20 5.39 5.23
C SER A 24 6.90 4.90 4.59
N LEU A 25 6.98 4.27 3.41
CA LEU A 25 5.82 3.70 2.73
C LEU A 25 5.20 2.55 3.53
N ILE A 26 6.02 1.70 4.16
CA ILE A 26 5.58 0.63 5.06
C ILE A 26 4.89 1.22 6.29
N GLU A 27 5.44 2.25 6.93
CA GLU A 27 4.82 2.90 8.09
C GLU A 27 3.46 3.49 7.76
N ARG A 28 3.38 4.21 6.65
CA ARG A 28 2.11 4.76 6.14
C ARG A 28 1.09 3.65 5.87
N PHE A 29 1.52 2.55 5.26
CA PHE A 29 0.65 1.39 5.03
C PHE A 29 0.14 0.78 6.33
N LYS A 30 1.00 0.61 7.35
CA LYS A 30 0.59 0.11 8.67
C LYS A 30 -0.46 1.00 9.31
N GLY A 31 -0.22 2.31 9.35
CA GLY A 31 -1.14 3.29 9.95
C GLY A 31 -2.50 3.28 9.27
N THR A 32 -2.52 3.48 7.95
CA THR A 32 -3.78 3.52 7.17
C THR A 32 -4.56 2.20 7.22
N THR A 33 -3.88 1.06 7.22
CA THR A 33 -4.53 -0.26 7.33
C THR A 33 -5.14 -0.46 8.72
N LEU A 34 -4.42 -0.05 9.77
CA LEU A 34 -4.90 -0.16 11.15
C LEU A 34 -6.10 0.78 11.39
N GLU A 35 -6.05 1.99 10.86
CA GLU A 35 -7.16 2.96 10.92
C GLU A 35 -8.40 2.45 10.17
N ALA A 36 -8.23 1.88 8.97
CA ALA A 36 -9.34 1.46 8.13
C ALA A 36 -10.03 0.17 8.61
N TYR A 37 -9.28 -0.76 9.20
CA TYR A 37 -9.78 -2.12 9.47
C TYR A 37 -9.64 -2.56 10.93
N GLY A 38 -9.04 -1.73 11.79
CA GLY A 38 -8.77 -2.05 13.18
C GLY A 38 -7.65 -3.08 13.36
N SER A 39 -7.30 -3.33 14.62
CA SER A 39 -6.36 -4.39 14.99
C SER A 39 -7.08 -5.73 15.05
N SER A 40 -6.67 -6.70 14.24
CA SER A 40 -7.16 -8.08 14.41
C SER A 40 -6.54 -8.70 15.66
N ALA A 41 -7.31 -9.49 16.40
CA ALA A 41 -6.81 -10.29 17.53
C ALA A 41 -5.68 -11.27 17.15
N LYS A 42 -5.46 -11.49 15.85
CA LYS A 42 -4.25 -12.10 15.30
C LYS A 42 -3.31 -10.97 14.89
N SER A 43 -2.09 -10.96 15.40
CA SER A 43 -1.01 -9.94 15.28
C SER A 43 -0.57 -9.52 13.86
N ARG A 44 -1.38 -9.71 12.81
CA ARG A 44 -1.07 -9.44 11.41
C ARG A 44 -2.04 -8.41 10.84
N LEU A 45 -1.51 -7.53 10.00
CA LEU A 45 -2.31 -6.56 9.26
C LEU A 45 -3.25 -7.31 8.31
N PRO A 46 -4.54 -6.92 8.26
CA PRO A 46 -5.46 -7.50 7.29
C PRO A 46 -5.01 -7.20 5.85
N LEU A 47 -5.43 -8.06 4.92
CA LEU A 47 -5.25 -7.78 3.49
C LEU A 47 -6.36 -6.82 3.06
N PRO A 48 -6.04 -5.61 2.54
CA PRO A 48 -7.05 -4.65 2.13
C PRO A 48 -7.83 -5.14 0.90
N PRO A 49 -9.16 -4.95 0.85
CA PRO A 49 -9.97 -5.27 -0.33
C PRO A 49 -9.52 -4.47 -1.56
N THR A 50 -9.67 -5.07 -2.75
CA THR A 50 -9.40 -4.37 -4.01
C THR A 50 -10.57 -3.46 -4.38
N SER A 51 -10.48 -2.18 -4.02
CA SER A 51 -11.51 -1.17 -4.28
C SER A 51 -11.63 -0.75 -5.75
N GLY A 52 -10.61 -1.02 -6.56
CA GLY A 52 -10.52 -0.58 -7.97
C GLY A 52 -10.30 0.93 -8.14
N GLN A 53 -10.22 1.68 -7.03
CA GLN A 53 -9.93 3.11 -7.01
C GLN A 53 -8.50 3.34 -6.50
N TRP A 54 -7.79 4.27 -7.12
CA TRP A 54 -6.46 4.65 -6.69
C TRP A 54 -6.52 5.90 -5.81
N ASN A 55 -5.88 5.87 -4.64
CA ASN A 55 -5.79 7.01 -3.74
C ASN A 55 -4.53 6.89 -2.88
N GLY A 56 -3.76 7.98 -2.76
CA GLY A 56 -2.48 7.98 -2.03
C GLY A 56 -2.55 7.66 -0.53
N MET A 57 -3.74 7.71 0.08
CA MET A 57 -3.98 7.39 1.49
C MET A 57 -4.72 6.06 1.68
N GLU A 58 -5.03 5.35 0.59
CA GLU A 58 -5.84 4.15 0.65
C GLU A 58 -4.95 2.89 0.76
N PRO A 59 -5.26 1.94 1.67
CA PRO A 59 -4.41 0.78 1.93
C PRO A 59 -4.10 -0.11 0.72
N ASN A 60 -5.07 -0.38 -0.17
CA ASN A 60 -4.84 -1.23 -1.35
C ASN A 60 -3.86 -0.57 -2.33
N THR A 61 -3.94 0.74 -2.51
CA THR A 61 -3.02 1.53 -3.32
C THR A 61 -1.59 1.44 -2.78
N LEU A 62 -1.41 1.65 -1.48
CA LEU A 62 -0.11 1.54 -0.82
C LEU A 62 0.46 0.12 -0.92
N LEU A 63 -0.38 -0.90 -0.69
CA LEU A 63 0.00 -2.31 -0.85
C LEU A 63 0.48 -2.61 -2.27
N ARG A 64 -0.24 -2.13 -3.29
CA ARG A 64 0.17 -2.30 -4.70
C ARG A 64 1.52 -1.66 -4.98
N VAL A 65 1.76 -0.44 -4.52
CA VAL A 65 3.07 0.22 -4.70
C VAL A 65 4.18 -0.60 -4.02
N LEU A 66 3.95 -1.12 -2.80
CA LEU A 66 4.89 -2.01 -2.12
C LEU A 66 5.16 -3.31 -2.90
N CYS A 67 4.13 -3.93 -3.50
CA CYS A 67 4.29 -5.13 -4.31
C CYS A 67 5.16 -4.90 -5.57
N TYR A 68 5.05 -3.72 -6.20
CA TYR A 68 5.82 -3.38 -7.40
C TYR A 68 7.18 -2.75 -7.12
N ARG A 69 7.49 -2.48 -5.84
CA ARG A 69 8.72 -1.79 -5.42
C ARG A 69 9.99 -2.57 -5.77
N ASN A 70 9.91 -3.90 -5.80
CA ASN A 70 10.99 -4.82 -6.15
C ASN A 70 12.31 -4.58 -5.38
N ASP A 71 12.23 -4.20 -4.10
CA ASP A 71 13.39 -4.09 -3.22
C ASP A 71 13.31 -5.09 -2.04
N GLU A 72 14.43 -5.24 -1.32
CA GLU A 72 14.56 -6.21 -0.24
C GLU A 72 13.67 -5.88 0.98
N SER A 73 13.54 -4.59 1.34
CA SER A 73 12.75 -4.16 2.50
C SER A 73 11.26 -4.45 2.26
N ALA A 74 10.74 -4.06 1.09
CA ALA A 74 9.36 -4.33 0.67
C ALA A 74 9.09 -5.84 0.61
N THR A 75 10.00 -6.60 0.00
CA THR A 75 9.87 -8.07 -0.10
C THR A 75 9.83 -8.73 1.28
N ARG A 76 10.75 -8.34 2.17
CA ARG A 76 10.84 -8.87 3.53
C ARG A 76 9.59 -8.53 4.34
N PHE A 77 9.11 -7.30 4.22
CA PHE A 77 7.87 -6.85 4.85
C PHE A 77 6.67 -7.67 4.37
N LEU A 78 6.43 -7.75 3.06
CA LEU A 78 5.28 -8.46 2.49
C LEU A 78 5.28 -9.95 2.87
N LYS A 79 6.44 -10.63 2.78
CA LYS A 79 6.59 -12.03 3.20
C LYS A 79 6.26 -12.23 4.68
N LYS A 80 6.75 -11.35 5.55
CA LYS A 80 6.50 -11.42 7.00
C LYS A 80 5.04 -11.12 7.35
N THR A 81 4.46 -10.07 6.75
CA THR A 81 3.11 -9.59 7.06
C THR A 81 2.05 -10.59 6.64
N TYR A 82 2.20 -11.19 5.45
CA TYR A 82 1.19 -12.08 4.86
C TYR A 82 1.60 -13.54 4.83
N ASN A 83 2.68 -13.92 5.52
CA ASN A 83 3.20 -15.29 5.54
C ASN A 83 3.42 -15.88 4.13
N LEU A 84 3.89 -15.06 3.19
CA LEU A 84 4.11 -15.51 1.82
C LEU A 84 5.31 -16.50 1.75
N PRO A 85 5.31 -17.43 0.80
CA PRO A 85 6.43 -18.35 0.59
C PRO A 85 7.77 -17.61 0.45
N LYS A 86 8.80 -18.13 1.12
CA LYS A 86 10.16 -17.55 1.03
C LYS A 86 10.86 -17.88 -0.28
N LYS A 87 10.47 -18.99 -0.92
CA LYS A 87 10.88 -19.46 -2.25
C LYS A 87 9.63 -19.57 -3.12
N LEU A 88 9.75 -19.26 -4.41
CA LEU A 88 8.76 -19.61 -5.42
C LEU A 88 8.81 -21.12 -5.69
#